data_AF-A0AAJ6CRZ5-F1
#
_entry.id   AF-A0AAJ6CRZ5-F1
#
_cell.length_a   1.000
_cell.length_b   1.000
_cell.length_c   1.000
_cell.angle_alpha   90.00
_cell.angle_beta   90.00
_cell.angle_gamma   90.00
#
_symmetry.space_group_name_H-M   'P 1'
#
loop_
_entity.id
_entity.type
_entity.pdbx_description
1 polymer ?
#
loop_
_entity_poly.entity_id
_entity_poly.type
_entity_poly.pdbx_seq_one_letter_code
_entity_poly.pdbx_strand_id
1 'polypeptide(L)'
;MTTNTRKDRGFTLVELLVVIGIIAALAAVVIPNVSQFANSGDTAAHQTEGATVQSAVDLYLAQNGTIAAQLATTDMTASTPVLSPTYMRLGTTQCSYAWDVTGAVTQSACP
;
A
#
# COMPACT_ATOMS: atom_id res chain seq x y z
N MET A 1 -32.90 -41.05 40.53
CA MET A 1 -32.98 -40.57 39.14
C MET A 1 -33.16 -39.05 39.20
N THR A 2 -32.07 -38.30 39.18
CA THR A 2 -32.05 -36.84 39.33
C THR A 2 -32.17 -36.20 37.95
N THR A 3 -33.34 -35.68 37.63
CA THR A 3 -33.63 -34.98 36.37
C THR A 3 -33.10 -33.56 36.43
N ASN A 4 -31.95 -33.35 35.78
CA ASN A 4 -31.32 -32.04 35.62
C ASN A 4 -32.15 -31.21 34.62
N THR A 5 -32.90 -30.22 35.11
CA THR A 5 -33.67 -29.29 34.29
C THR A 5 -32.75 -28.18 33.78
N ARG A 6 -32.25 -28.34 32.56
CA ARG A 6 -31.57 -27.24 31.86
C ARG A 6 -32.58 -26.13 31.60
N LYS A 7 -32.39 -25.00 32.27
CA LYS A 7 -33.16 -23.78 32.06
C LYS A 7 -32.54 -23.07 30.86
N ASP A 8 -32.99 -23.42 29.65
CA ASP A 8 -32.60 -22.71 28.44
C ASP A 8 -33.15 -21.28 28.53
N ARG A 9 -32.28 -20.33 28.91
CA ARG A 9 -32.58 -18.90 28.86
C ARG A 9 -32.39 -18.46 27.41
N GLY A 10 -33.49 -18.34 26.67
CA GLY A 10 -33.49 -17.75 25.35
C GLY A 10 -33.11 -16.26 25.41
N PHE A 11 -32.32 -15.82 24.44
CA PHE A 11 -31.97 -14.42 24.22
C PHE A 11 -33.25 -13.61 23.98
N THR A 12 -33.37 -12.43 24.58
CA THR A 12 -34.53 -11.57 24.30
C THR A 12 -34.36 -10.87 22.95
N LEU A 13 -35.45 -10.70 22.18
CA LEU A 13 -35.40 -9.94 20.92
C LEU A 13 -34.94 -8.50 21.14
N VAL A 14 -35.25 -7.94 22.32
CA VAL A 14 -34.83 -6.59 22.72
C VAL A 14 -33.33 -6.51 22.94
N GLU A 15 -32.71 -7.52 23.57
CA GLU A 15 -31.24 -7.58 23.68
C GLU A 15 -30.57 -7.56 22.31
N LEU A 16 -31.06 -8.37 21.37
CA LEU A 16 -30.46 -8.43 20.05
C LEU A 16 -30.63 -7.10 19.30
N LEU A 17 -31.77 -6.43 19.44
CA LEU A 17 -32.04 -5.13 18.83
C LEU A 17 -31.12 -4.02 19.37
N VAL A 18 -30.88 -3.97 20.69
CA VAL A 18 -29.98 -2.98 21.28
C VAL A 18 -28.53 -3.24 20.85
N VAL A 19 -28.10 -4.50 20.78
CA VAL A 19 -26.74 -4.86 20.37
C VAL A 19 -26.45 -4.44 18.94
N ILE A 20 -27.33 -4.76 17.99
CA ILE A 20 -27.12 -4.34 16.59
C ILE A 20 -27.19 -2.81 16.45
N GLY A 21 -27.99 -2.12 17.28
CA GLY A 21 -28.04 -0.67 17.33
C GLY A 21 -26.71 -0.05 17.77
N ILE A 22 -26.07 -0.61 18.81
CA ILE A 22 -24.76 -0.17 19.27
C ILE A 22 -23.68 -0.46 18.21
N ILE A 23 -23.68 -1.66 17.60
CA ILE A 23 -22.72 -2.01 16.54
C ILE A 23 -22.87 -1.07 15.34
N ALA A 24 -24.10 -0.75 14.93
CA ALA A 24 -24.36 0.19 13.83
C ALA A 24 -23.83 1.61 14.14
N ALA A 25 -24.04 2.09 15.37
CA ALA A 25 -23.54 3.40 15.80
C ALA A 25 -22.00 3.45 15.84
N LEU A 26 -21.34 2.41 16.37
CA LEU A 26 -19.88 2.33 16.40
C LEU A 26 -19.28 2.21 15.00
N ALA A 27 -19.88 1.39 14.13
CA ALA A 27 -19.44 1.22 12.75
C ALA A 27 -19.50 2.54 11.96
N ALA A 28 -20.56 3.34 12.15
CA ALA A 28 -20.73 4.63 11.47
C ALA A 28 -19.59 5.62 11.76
N VAL A 29 -18.99 5.59 12.96
CA VAL A 29 -17.89 6.49 13.35
C VAL A 29 -16.52 5.92 12.94
N VAL A 30 -16.34 4.61 13.04
CA VAL A 30 -15.01 3.98 12.84
C VAL A 30 -14.67 3.83 11.35
N ILE A 31 -15.63 3.41 10.51
CA ILE A 31 -15.40 3.13 9.08
C ILE A 31 -14.78 4.31 8.31
N PRO A 32 -15.26 5.57 8.42
CA PRO A 32 -14.69 6.68 7.65
C PRO A 32 -13.24 7.03 8.06
N ASN A 33 -12.85 6.77 9.31
CA ASN A 33 -11.50 7.06 9.80
C ASN A 33 -10.48 6.02 9.30
N VAL A 34 -10.87 4.74 9.25
CA VAL A 34 -9.98 3.65 8.81
C VAL A 34 -9.69 3.73 7.30
N SER A 35 -10.67 4.09 6.49
CA SER A 35 -10.47 4.23 5.03
C SER A 35 -9.51 5.36 4.67
N GLN A 36 -9.60 6.51 5.37
CA GLN A 36 -8.68 7.63 5.16
C GLN A 36 -7.24 7.27 5.56
N PHE A 37 -7.07 6.53 6.66
CA PHE A 37 -5.76 6.10 7.13
C PHE A 37 -5.09 5.13 6.16
N ALA A 38 -5.85 4.16 5.60
CA ALA A 38 -5.35 3.25 4.59
C ALA A 38 -4.84 3.99 3.34
N ASN A 39 -5.65 4.90 2.78
CA ASN A 39 -5.26 5.70 1.61
C ASN A 39 -4.02 6.57 1.86
N SER A 40 -3.88 7.10 3.07
CA SER A 40 -2.71 7.91 3.46
C SER A 40 -1.45 7.05 3.58
N GLY A 41 -1.59 5.82 4.06
CA GLY A 41 -0.51 4.83 4.13
C GLY A 41 -0.01 4.45 2.74
N ASP A 42 -0.91 4.17 1.80
CA ASP A 42 -0.57 3.82 0.42
C ASP A 42 0.14 4.98 -0.27
N THR A 43 -0.40 6.21 -0.13
CA THR A 43 0.23 7.42 -0.68
C THR A 43 1.65 7.63 -0.15
N ALA A 44 1.88 7.43 1.15
CA ALA A 44 3.20 7.55 1.76
C ALA A 44 4.15 6.44 1.29
N ALA A 45 3.65 5.22 1.12
CA ALA A 45 4.41 4.10 0.58
C ALA A 45 4.87 4.37 -0.86
N HIS A 46 3.98 4.88 -1.71
CA HIS A 46 4.29 5.25 -3.10
C HIS A 46 5.32 6.38 -3.19
N GLN A 47 5.24 7.39 -2.31
CA GLN A 47 6.26 8.45 -2.26
C GLN A 47 7.63 7.90 -1.84
N THR A 48 7.66 6.99 -0.86
CA THR A 48 8.89 6.35 -0.39
C THR A 48 9.52 5.46 -1.47
N GLU A 49 8.69 4.74 -2.22
CA GLU A 49 9.11 3.94 -3.36
C GLU A 49 9.74 4.84 -4.44
N GLY A 50 9.10 5.96 -4.80
CA GLY A 50 9.65 6.92 -5.76
C GLY A 50 11.01 7.50 -5.33
N ALA A 51 11.17 7.84 -4.06
CA ALA A 51 12.46 8.30 -3.52
C ALA A 51 13.54 7.21 -3.59
N THR A 52 13.15 5.94 -3.42
CA THR A 52 14.07 4.79 -3.57
C THR A 52 14.51 4.63 -5.03
N VAL A 53 13.59 4.76 -5.99
CA VAL A 53 13.91 4.71 -7.42
C VAL A 53 14.81 5.88 -7.82
N GLN A 54 14.52 7.11 -7.36
CA GLN A 54 15.38 8.28 -7.59
C GLN A 54 16.79 8.04 -7.06
N SER A 55 16.91 7.53 -5.83
CA SER A 55 18.23 7.22 -5.25
C SER A 55 18.99 6.18 -6.08
N ALA A 56 18.29 5.17 -6.63
CA ALA A 56 18.92 4.15 -7.47
C ALA A 56 19.40 4.72 -8.81
N VAL A 57 18.60 5.59 -9.43
CA VAL A 57 18.98 6.34 -10.65
C VAL A 57 20.20 7.23 -10.38
N ASP A 58 20.20 7.97 -9.28
CA ASP A 58 21.32 8.85 -8.91
C ASP A 58 22.60 8.05 -8.65
N LEU A 59 22.50 6.87 -8.00
CA LEU A 59 23.64 5.98 -7.79
C LEU A 59 24.18 5.43 -9.12
N TYR A 60 23.30 5.07 -10.06
CA TYR A 60 23.72 4.65 -11.40
C TYR A 60 24.45 5.78 -12.12
N LEU A 61 23.87 6.99 -12.10
CA LEU A 61 24.42 8.18 -12.76
C LEU A 61 25.77 8.58 -12.15
N ALA A 62 25.91 8.49 -10.83
CA ALA A 62 27.17 8.74 -10.14
C ALA A 62 28.29 7.76 -10.53
N GLN A 63 27.94 6.50 -10.83
CA GLN A 63 28.91 5.47 -11.22
C GLN A 63 29.25 5.50 -12.72
N ASN A 64 28.28 5.78 -13.58
CA ASN A 64 28.43 5.64 -15.04
C ASN A 64 28.52 7.00 -15.76
N GLY A 65 28.25 8.11 -15.07
CA GLY A 65 28.30 9.48 -15.59
C GLY A 65 27.17 9.87 -16.55
N THR A 66 26.43 8.90 -17.09
CA THR A 66 25.29 9.10 -17.97
C THR A 66 24.19 8.09 -17.67
N ILE A 67 22.95 8.39 -18.05
CA ILE A 67 21.83 7.45 -17.96
C ILE A 67 20.96 7.54 -19.22
N ALA A 68 20.45 6.41 -19.68
CA ALA A 68 19.46 6.38 -20.75
C ALA A 68 18.07 6.72 -20.20
N ALA A 69 17.27 7.45 -20.98
CA ALA A 69 15.89 7.70 -20.62
C ALA A 69 15.09 6.39 -20.64
N GLN A 70 14.22 6.23 -19.66
CA GLN A 70 13.33 5.09 -19.51
C GLN A 70 11.89 5.56 -19.55
N LEU A 71 11.09 4.93 -20.42
CA LEU A 71 9.64 5.11 -20.38
C LEU A 71 9.04 4.37 -19.19
N ALA A 72 7.86 4.80 -18.77
CA ALA A 72 7.13 4.26 -17.61
C ALA A 72 7.24 2.73 -17.51
N THR A 73 7.86 2.25 -16.44
CA THR A 73 8.02 0.83 -16.13
C THR A 73 7.76 0.56 -14.66
N THR A 74 7.23 -0.63 -14.36
CA THR A 74 7.15 -1.18 -13.01
C THR A 74 8.28 -2.18 -12.72
N ASP A 75 8.94 -2.70 -13.77
CA ASP A 75 10.00 -3.70 -13.67
C ASP A 75 11.38 -3.04 -13.76
N MET A 76 12.09 -3.03 -12.62
CA MET A 76 13.43 -2.49 -12.46
C MET A 76 14.53 -3.53 -12.78
N THR A 77 14.15 -4.79 -13.02
CA THR A 77 15.07 -5.83 -13.51
C THR A 77 15.21 -5.81 -15.03
N ALA A 78 14.23 -5.23 -15.73
CA ALA A 78 14.20 -5.09 -17.18
C ALA A 78 14.27 -3.62 -17.66
N SER A 79 14.45 -2.65 -16.76
CA SER A 79 14.60 -1.23 -17.10
C SER A 79 15.91 -0.94 -17.85
N THR A 80 15.98 0.20 -18.54
CA THR A 80 17.23 0.70 -19.14
C THR A 80 17.67 2.01 -18.47
N PRO A 81 18.75 2.02 -17.68
CA PRO A 81 19.56 0.88 -17.24
C PRO A 81 18.82 -0.02 -16.24
N VAL A 82 19.33 -1.25 -16.05
CA VAL A 82 18.79 -2.19 -15.05
C VAL A 82 19.19 -1.70 -13.66
N LEU A 83 18.20 -1.33 -12.83
CA LEU A 83 18.43 -0.76 -11.50
C LEU A 83 18.41 -1.82 -10.39
N SER A 84 17.65 -2.90 -10.56
CA SER A 84 17.61 -4.02 -9.61
C SER A 84 18.35 -5.25 -10.16
N PRO A 85 19.15 -5.96 -9.34
CA PRO A 85 19.28 -5.82 -7.88
C PRO A 85 20.43 -4.90 -7.42
N THR A 86 21.18 -4.30 -8.34
CA THR A 86 22.47 -3.66 -8.04
C THR A 86 22.33 -2.33 -7.29
N TYR A 87 21.37 -1.48 -7.68
CA TYR A 87 21.18 -0.13 -7.15
C TYR A 87 19.93 -0.03 -6.26
N MET A 88 18.97 -0.94 -6.44
CA MET A 88 17.77 -1.09 -5.63
C MET A 88 17.50 -2.57 -5.37
N ARG A 89 16.91 -2.90 -4.22
CA ARG A 89 16.59 -4.28 -3.83
C ARG A 89 15.33 -4.85 -4.48
N LEU A 90 14.37 -3.99 -4.80
CA LEU A 90 13.05 -4.41 -5.29
C LEU A 90 13.07 -4.50 -6.81
N GLY A 91 12.69 -5.66 -7.35
CA GLY A 91 12.63 -5.88 -8.79
C GLY A 91 11.37 -5.32 -9.45
N THR A 92 10.24 -5.35 -8.76
CA THR A 92 8.96 -4.83 -9.26
C THR A 92 8.40 -3.81 -8.29
N THR A 93 8.07 -2.63 -8.80
CA THR A 93 7.50 -1.50 -8.06
C THR A 93 5.97 -1.51 -8.18
N GLN A 94 5.28 -0.93 -7.20
CA GLN A 94 3.82 -0.81 -7.24
C GLN A 94 3.35 0.27 -8.20
N CYS A 95 4.07 1.40 -8.25
CA CYS A 95 3.84 2.43 -9.25
C CYS A 95 4.76 2.27 -10.44
N SER A 96 4.35 2.83 -11.58
CA SER A 96 5.23 2.97 -12.74
C SER A 96 6.06 4.24 -12.64
N TYR A 97 7.34 4.13 -12.97
CA TYR A 97 8.29 5.25 -12.96
C TYR A 97 8.95 5.39 -14.33
N ALA A 98 9.20 6.64 -14.70
CA ALA A 98 9.97 7.04 -15.88
C ALA A 98 11.10 7.96 -15.43
N TRP A 99 12.21 7.99 -16.18
CA TRP A 99 13.27 8.96 -15.96
C TRP A 99 13.84 9.46 -17.27
N ASP A 100 14.34 10.69 -17.25
CA ASP A 100 15.01 11.29 -18.39
C ASP A 100 16.54 11.11 -18.33
N VAL A 101 17.22 11.63 -19.34
CA VAL A 101 18.70 11.58 -19.45
C VAL A 101 19.43 12.41 -18.39
N THR A 102 18.72 13.26 -17.64
CA THR A 102 19.27 14.03 -16.52
C THR A 102 19.19 13.26 -15.20
N GLY A 103 18.47 12.13 -15.18
CA GLY A 103 18.24 11.31 -13.99
C GLY A 103 17.00 11.73 -13.19
N ALA A 104 16.18 12.65 -13.70
CA ALA A 104 14.96 13.06 -13.00
C ALA A 104 13.89 11.96 -13.10
N VAL A 105 13.48 11.39 -11.96
CA VAL A 105 12.42 10.37 -11.89
C VAL A 105 11.05 11.03 -11.78
N THR A 106 10.10 10.51 -12.56
CA THR A 106 8.69 10.90 -12.54
C THR A 106 7.82 9.66 -12.31
N GLN A 107 6.84 9.80 -11.42
CA GLN A 107 5.85 8.76 -11.15
C GLN A 107 4.67 8.95 -12.12
N SER A 108 4.38 7.93 -12.94
CA SER A 108 3.37 8.02 -14.00
C SER A 108 2.00 7.47 -13.62
N ALA A 109 1.95 6.39 -12.84
CA ALA A 109 0.70 5.78 -12.38
C ALA A 109 0.93 4.89 -11.16
N CYS A 110 -0.01 4.93 -10.21
CA CYS A 110 -0.10 4.03 -9.06
C CYS A 110 -1.49 3.36 -9.06
N PRO A 111 -1.62 2.12 -8.57
CA PRO A 111 -2.89 1.42 -8.44
C PRO A 111 -3.86 2.08 -7.45
#